data_AF-A0AAU7IZC7-F1
#
_entry.id   AF-A0AAU7IZC7-F1
#
_cell.length_a   1.000
_cell.length_b   1.000
_cell.length_c   1.000
_cell.angle_alpha   90.00
_cell.angle_beta   90.00
_cell.angle_gamma   90.00
#
_symmetry.space_group_name_H-M   'P 1'
#
loop_
_entity.id
_entity.type
_entity.pdbx_description
1 polymer ?
#
loop_
_entity_poly.entity_id
_entity_poly.type
_entity_poly.pdbx_seq_one_letter_code
_entity_poly.pdbx_strand_id
1 'polypeptide(L)'
;MARNDTVLLDGIIEDRMQENNPSSNKGEVFEYLVLEQVLKEYDFSFEEIESGWVDGGHDGGIDGLYIIINGHLLQDVNDFVWPKKGTDLAIYIVTCKHHDTYKQAVLKV
;
A
#
# COMPACT_ATOMS: atom_id res chain seq x y z
N MET A 1 12.51 23.23 -8.59
CA MET A 1 11.15 23.75 -8.80
C MET A 1 10.23 22.66 -8.30
N ALA A 2 9.51 22.85 -7.19
CA ALA A 2 8.52 21.86 -6.81
C ALA A 2 7.54 21.76 -7.99
N ARG A 3 7.42 20.57 -8.58
CA ARG A 3 6.36 20.34 -9.57
C ARG A 3 5.07 20.46 -8.77
N ASN A 4 4.09 21.24 -9.22
CA ASN A 4 2.85 21.49 -8.49
C ASN A 4 2.24 20.21 -7.87
N ASP A 5 2.42 19.08 -8.54
CA ASP A 5 2.01 17.74 -8.10
C ASP A 5 2.57 17.34 -6.72
N THR A 6 3.83 17.65 -6.39
CA THR A 6 4.40 17.30 -5.07
C THR A 6 3.77 18.11 -3.95
N VAL A 7 3.53 19.41 -4.20
CA VAL A 7 2.85 20.30 -3.24
C VAL A 7 1.41 19.84 -3.01
N LEU A 8 0.72 19.42 -4.06
CA LEU A 8 -0.63 18.89 -3.96
C LEU A 8 -0.68 17.58 -3.17
N LEU A 9 0.24 16.65 -3.43
CA LEU A 9 0.32 15.38 -2.69
C LEU A 9 0.64 15.61 -1.21
N ASP A 10 1.60 16.49 -0.89
CA ASP A 10 1.90 16.83 0.49
C ASP A 10 0.70 17.46 1.20
N GLY A 11 -0.06 18.33 0.52
CA GLY A 11 -1.30 18.89 1.06
C GLY A 11 -2.37 17.82 1.36
N ILE A 12 -2.59 16.87 0.44
CA ILE A 12 -3.52 15.74 0.66
C ILE A 12 -3.12 14.91 1.88
N ILE A 13 -1.83 14.64 2.04
CA ILE A 13 -1.30 13.90 3.19
C ILE A 13 -1.54 14.68 4.49
N GLU A 14 -1.26 15.98 4.50
CA GLU A 14 -1.47 16.86 5.66
C GLU A 14 -2.95 16.93 6.06
N ASP A 15 -3.86 17.05 5.11
CA ASP A 15 -5.31 17.06 5.36
C ASP A 15 -5.76 15.73 5.97
N ARG A 16 -5.33 14.60 5.38
CA ARG A 16 -5.66 13.26 5.88
C ARG A 16 -5.11 12.98 7.29
N MET A 17 -3.92 13.48 7.60
CA MET A 17 -3.36 13.39 8.96
C MET A 17 -4.23 14.15 9.97
N GLN A 18 -4.75 15.34 9.62
CA GLN A 18 -5.63 16.12 10.49
C GLN A 18 -6.97 15.42 10.73
N GLU A 19 -7.46 14.68 9.73
CA GLU A 19 -8.66 13.86 9.82
C GLU A 19 -8.41 12.49 10.50
N ASN A 20 -7.16 12.16 10.81
CA ASN A 20 -6.73 10.87 11.35
C ASN A 20 -7.16 9.68 10.45
N ASN A 21 -6.92 9.81 9.15
CA ASN A 21 -7.32 8.85 8.12
C ASN A 21 -6.12 8.45 7.22
N PRO A 22 -5.53 7.26 7.37
CA PRO A 22 -5.84 6.22 8.36
C PRO A 22 -5.36 6.55 9.78
N SER A 23 -4.40 7.47 9.92
CA SER A 23 -3.76 7.78 11.20
C SER A 23 -3.24 9.22 11.23
N SER A 24 -2.61 9.60 12.35
CA SER A 24 -1.96 10.90 12.52
C SER A 24 -0.47 10.87 12.16
N ASN A 25 0.05 9.73 11.69
CA ASN A 25 1.44 9.57 11.28
C ASN A 25 1.58 9.84 9.77
N LYS A 26 2.46 10.77 9.39
CA LYS A 26 2.69 11.14 7.99
C LYS A 26 3.13 9.95 7.12
N GLY A 27 3.97 9.08 7.65
CA GLY A 27 4.48 7.90 6.92
C GLY A 27 3.34 6.93 6.61
N GLU A 28 2.55 6.59 7.63
CA GLU A 28 1.39 5.70 7.49
C GLU A 28 0.34 6.28 6.54
N VAL A 29 0.05 7.59 6.63
CA VAL A 29 -0.89 8.25 5.71
C VAL A 29 -0.38 8.23 4.27
N PHE A 30 0.92 8.45 4.06
CA PHE A 30 1.53 8.35 2.74
C PHE A 30 1.48 6.93 2.19
N GLU A 31 1.85 5.94 3.01
CA GLU A 31 1.81 4.52 2.64
C GLU A 31 0.41 4.10 2.23
N TYR A 32 -0.58 4.39 3.07
CA TYR A 32 -1.97 4.06 2.78
C TYR A 32 -2.46 4.74 1.50
N LEU A 33 -2.13 6.02 1.29
CA LEU A 33 -2.45 6.72 0.04
C LEU A 33 -1.82 6.03 -1.17
N VAL A 34 -0.57 5.60 -1.09
CA VAL A 34 0.10 4.86 -2.17
C VAL A 34 -0.62 3.54 -2.45
N LEU A 35 -0.93 2.76 -1.40
CA LEU A 35 -1.62 1.48 -1.53
C LEU A 35 -3.00 1.64 -2.17
N GLU A 36 -3.78 2.62 -1.71
CA GLU A 36 -5.07 2.99 -2.29
C GLU A 36 -4.95 3.34 -3.77
N GLN A 37 -3.96 4.15 -4.16
CA GLN A 37 -3.79 4.57 -5.56
C GLN A 37 -3.27 3.45 -6.48
N VAL A 38 -2.40 2.57 -5.98
CA VAL A 38 -1.86 1.43 -6.73
C VAL A 38 -2.92 0.35 -6.94
N LEU A 39 -3.77 0.12 -5.94
CA LEU A 39 -4.78 -0.95 -5.95
C LEU A 39 -6.18 -0.47 -6.34
N LYS A 40 -6.35 0.79 -6.71
CA LYS A 40 -7.66 1.41 -6.99
C LYS A 40 -8.54 0.68 -8.02
N GLU A 41 -7.94 -0.08 -8.94
CA GLU A 41 -8.69 -0.82 -9.96
C GLU A 41 -9.47 -2.00 -9.37
N TYR A 42 -9.10 -2.45 -8.17
CA TYR A 42 -9.76 -3.55 -7.47
C TYR A 42 -10.86 -3.10 -6.50
N ASP A 43 -11.01 -1.78 -6.28
CA ASP A 43 -12.04 -1.18 -5.42
C ASP A 43 -12.06 -1.78 -3.99
N PHE A 44 -10.88 -1.99 -3.42
CA PHE A 44 -10.74 -2.58 -2.09
C PHE A 44 -11.26 -1.67 -0.98
N SER A 45 -11.89 -2.27 0.03
CA SER A 45 -12.26 -1.59 1.26
C SER A 45 -11.03 -1.20 2.09
N PHE A 46 -11.26 -0.39 3.13
CA PHE A 46 -10.22 -0.05 4.08
C PHE A 46 -9.58 -1.30 4.70
N GLU A 47 -10.41 -2.24 5.16
CA GLU A 47 -10.01 -3.48 5.81
C GLU A 47 -9.25 -4.40 4.85
N GLU A 48 -9.63 -4.41 3.57
CA GLU A 48 -8.91 -5.16 2.53
C GLU A 48 -7.52 -4.57 2.28
N ILE A 49 -7.39 -3.24 2.18
CA ILE A 49 -6.08 -2.59 2.07
C ILE A 49 -5.25 -2.87 3.33
N GLU A 50 -5.83 -2.72 4.52
CA GLU A 50 -5.16 -2.96 5.81
C GLU A 50 -4.66 -4.41 5.92
N SER A 51 -5.40 -5.39 5.41
CA SER A 51 -5.02 -6.80 5.50
C SER A 51 -3.72 -7.16 4.78
N GLY A 52 -3.35 -6.40 3.76
CA GLY A 52 -2.07 -6.53 3.04
C GLY A 52 -1.06 -5.44 3.37
N TRP A 53 -1.41 -4.46 4.21
CA TRP A 53 -0.51 -3.39 4.65
C TRP A 53 0.35 -3.91 5.78
N VAL A 54 1.65 -4.10 5.49
CA VAL A 54 2.60 -4.66 6.44
C VAL A 54 3.45 -3.52 6.97
N ASP A 55 3.01 -2.90 8.06
CA ASP A 55 3.81 -1.91 8.79
C ASP A 55 4.59 -2.61 9.92
N GLY A 56 5.93 -2.52 9.88
CA GLY A 56 6.75 -3.04 10.98
C GLY A 56 8.22 -3.26 10.63
N GLY A 57 9.06 -3.37 11.66
CA GLY A 57 10.46 -3.77 11.49
C GLY A 57 10.63 -5.27 11.24
N HIS A 58 11.69 -5.64 10.51
CA HIS A 58 12.06 -7.03 10.12
C HIS A 58 11.16 -7.69 9.06
N ASP A 59 10.39 -6.88 8.36
CA ASP A 59 9.56 -7.20 7.18
C ASP A 59 10.37 -7.22 5.86
N GLY A 60 11.61 -6.73 5.89
CA GLY A 60 12.46 -6.57 4.70
C GLY A 60 12.21 -5.28 3.94
N GLY A 61 11.47 -4.32 4.51
CA GLY A 61 11.05 -3.07 3.87
C GLY A 61 9.90 -3.27 2.89
N ILE A 62 9.00 -4.22 3.18
CA ILE A 62 7.79 -4.48 2.40
C ILE A 62 6.65 -3.81 3.15
N ASP A 63 6.24 -2.66 2.64
CA ASP A 63 5.15 -1.89 3.23
C ASP A 63 3.78 -2.44 2.75
N GLY A 64 3.73 -3.30 1.73
CA GLY A 64 2.48 -3.96 1.32
C GLY A 64 2.66 -5.24 0.51
N LEU A 65 1.82 -6.25 0.78
CA LEU A 65 1.77 -7.53 0.08
C LEU A 65 0.32 -7.93 -0.21
N TYR A 66 -0.03 -8.03 -1.49
CA TYR A 66 -1.38 -8.38 -1.93
C TYR A 66 -1.33 -9.50 -2.96
N ILE A 67 -2.13 -10.54 -2.72
CA ILE A 67 -2.32 -11.64 -3.67
C ILE A 67 -3.76 -11.56 -4.15
N ILE A 68 -3.94 -11.40 -5.46
CA ILE A 68 -5.23 -11.17 -6.07
C ILE A 68 -5.47 -12.26 -7.09
N ILE A 69 -6.62 -12.91 -6.97
CA ILE A 69 -7.01 -14.03 -7.82
C ILE A 69 -8.31 -13.67 -8.50
N ASN A 70 -8.29 -13.56 -9.83
CA ASN A 70 -9.44 -13.15 -10.64
C ASN A 70 -10.09 -11.84 -10.14
N GLY A 71 -9.26 -10.88 -9.70
CA GLY A 71 -9.72 -9.57 -9.19
C GLY A 71 -10.15 -9.57 -7.73
N HIS A 72 -10.13 -10.71 -7.02
CA HIS A 72 -10.48 -10.78 -5.60
C HIS A 72 -9.24 -10.95 -4.72
N LEU A 73 -9.19 -10.19 -3.62
CA LEU A 73 -8.09 -10.28 -2.66
C LEU A 73 -8.13 -11.62 -1.91
N LEU A 74 -6.99 -12.29 -1.83
CA LEU A 74 -6.79 -13.49 -1.02
C LEU A 74 -6.42 -13.08 0.41
N GLN A 75 -7.38 -13.06 1.32
CA GLN A 75 -7.16 -12.74 2.74
C GLN A 75 -6.96 -13.99 3.61
N ASP A 76 -7.77 -15.04 3.41
CA ASP A 76 -7.62 -16.33 4.10
C ASP A 76 -7.66 -17.48 3.08
N VAL A 77 -6.58 -18.25 3.01
CA VAL A 77 -6.43 -19.40 2.10
C VAL A 77 -7.45 -20.51 2.36
N ASN A 78 -7.97 -20.62 3.58
CA ASN A 78 -8.92 -21.64 3.98
C ASN A 78 -10.38 -21.27 3.66
N ASP A 79 -10.68 -19.96 3.57
CA ASP A 79 -12.03 -19.44 3.30
C ASP A 79 -12.18 -18.85 1.89
N PHE A 80 -11.10 -18.84 1.09
CA PHE A 80 -11.15 -18.30 -0.26
C PHE A 80 -11.85 -19.24 -1.26
N VAL A 81 -12.68 -18.66 -2.13
CA VAL A 81 -13.34 -19.40 -3.21
C VAL A 81 -12.37 -19.60 -4.37
N TRP A 82 -11.67 -20.73 -4.36
CA TRP A 82 -10.66 -21.04 -5.36
C TRP A 82 -11.25 -21.30 -6.76
N PRO A 83 -10.77 -20.61 -7.82
CA PRO A 83 -11.19 -20.89 -9.18
C PRO A 83 -10.68 -22.27 -9.63
N LYS A 84 -11.55 -23.07 -10.23
CA LYS A 84 -11.20 -24.43 -10.70
C LYS A 84 -10.43 -24.42 -12.02
N LYS A 85 -10.61 -23.39 -12.84
CA LYS A 85 -9.98 -23.16 -14.16
C LYS A 85 -10.00 -21.67 -14.47
N GLY A 86 -9.11 -21.21 -15.35
CA GLY A 86 -9.08 -19.82 -15.81
C GLY A 86 -8.69 -18.88 -14.67
N THR A 87 -7.43 -18.96 -14.23
CA THR A 87 -6.91 -18.17 -13.13
C THR A 87 -6.02 -17.07 -13.68
N ASP A 88 -6.36 -15.84 -13.35
CA ASP A 88 -5.48 -14.69 -13.38
C ASP A 88 -4.96 -14.45 -11.95
N LEU A 89 -3.64 -14.38 -11.82
CA LEU A 89 -2.95 -14.20 -10.54
C LEU A 89 -2.12 -12.93 -10.63
N ALA A 90 -2.45 -11.95 -9.80
CA ALA A 90 -1.66 -10.75 -9.61
C ALA A 90 -1.06 -10.74 -8.20
N ILE A 91 0.22 -10.42 -8.11
CA ILE A 91 0.92 -10.28 -6.83
C ILE A 91 1.56 -8.90 -6.81
N TYR A 92 1.22 -8.11 -5.79
CA TYR A 92 1.80 -6.80 -5.53
C TYR A 92 2.70 -6.91 -4.31
N ILE A 93 3.95 -6.47 -4.47
CA ILE A 93 4.91 -6.27 -3.38
C ILE A 93 5.31 -4.80 -3.46
N VAL A 94 4.97 -4.04 -2.43
CA VAL A 94 5.08 -2.58 -2.44
C VAL A 94 6.06 -2.13 -1.37
N THR A 95 6.92 -1.20 -1.75
CA THR A 95 7.75 -0.43 -0.82
C THR A 95 7.49 1.06 -1.08
N CYS A 96 7.10 1.77 -0.04
CA CYS A 96 6.82 3.19 -0.01
C CYS A 96 8.04 3.94 0.52
N LYS A 97 8.42 5.02 -0.17
CA LYS A 97 9.49 5.93 0.28
C LYS A 97 9.10 7.38 0.00
N HIS A 98 8.76 8.12 1.05
CA HIS A 98 8.54 9.56 0.99
C HIS A 98 9.87 10.29 1.22
N HIS A 99 10.65 10.48 0.16
CA HIS A 99 11.94 11.19 0.22
C HIS A 99 12.23 11.96 -1.08
N ASP A 100 12.89 13.12 -0.93
CA ASP A 100 13.26 13.99 -2.07
C ASP A 100 14.24 13.35 -3.06
N THR A 101 15.00 12.36 -2.60
CA THR A 101 16.04 11.70 -3.39
C THR A 101 16.07 10.21 -3.08
N TYR A 102 16.37 9.41 -4.11
CA TYR A 102 16.67 8.01 -3.93
C TYR A 102 18.02 7.86 -3.22
N LYS A 103 18.05 7.16 -2.09
CA LYS A 103 19.28 6.72 -1.44
C LYS A 103 19.32 5.20 -1.45
N GLN A 104 20.33 4.66 -2.11
CA GLN A 104 20.63 3.24 -2.03
C GLN A 104 21.19 2.95 -0.63
N ALA A 105 20.37 2.35 0.23
CA ALA A 105 20.81 1.88 1.54
C ALA A 105 21.08 0.38 1.47
N VAL A 106 22.22 -0.05 2.03
CA VAL A 106 22.51 -1.48 2.22
C VAL A 106 21.62 -1.99 3.35
N LEU A 107 20.98 -3.14 3.17
CA LEU A 107 20.32 -3.86 4.27
C LEU A 107 21.34 -4.06 5.39
N LYS A 108 21.17 -3.34 6.50
CA LYS A 108 21.98 -3.54 7.70
C LYS A 108 21.35 -4.69 8.49
N VAL A 109 21.99 -5.85 8.38
CA VAL A 109 21.73 -7.04 9.21
C VAL A 109 22.30 -6.82 10.60
#